data_AF-A0A5K0XBG4-F1
#
_entry.id   AF-A0A5K0XBG4-F1
#
_cell.length_a   1.000
_cell.length_b   1.000
_cell.length_c   1.000
_cell.angle_alpha   90.00
_cell.angle_beta   90.00
_cell.angle_gamma   90.00
#
_symmetry.space_group_name_H-M   'P 1'
#
loop_
_entity.id
_entity.type
_entity.pdbx_description
1 polymer ?
#
loop_
_entity_poly.entity_id
_entity_poly.type
_entity_poly.pdbx_seq_one_letter_code
_entity_poly.pdbx_strand_id
1 'polypeptide(L)' 'NWELSAPWEGSKIMVPTKFVVGDEDIVYTTPGAKEYIHGGRFKSDVPLLEEIIVIQGAGHFISQERATEISEHILDFIS' A
#
# COMPACT_ATOMS: atom_id res chain seq x y z
N ASN A 1 -6.65 -20.91 -4.83
CA ASN A 1 -5.52 -20.01 -4.47
C ASN A 1 -5.17 -20.14 -2.99
N TRP A 2 -6.15 -20.10 -2.07
CA TRP A 2 -5.92 -20.31 -0.63
C TRP A 2 -5.05 -21.53 -0.28
N GLU A 3 -5.35 -22.70 -0.87
CA GLU A 3 -4.59 -23.94 -0.60
C GLU A 3 -3.09 -23.80 -0.91
N LEU A 4 -2.74 -23.04 -1.95
CA LEU A 4 -1.35 -22.80 -2.29
C LEU A 4 -0.71 -21.81 -1.32
N SER A 5 -1.47 -20.82 -0.83
CA SER A 5 -0.96 -19.80 0.08
C SER A 5 -0.96 -20.20 1.57
N ALA A 6 -1.54 -21.36 1.93
CA ALA A 6 -1.69 -21.82 3.31
C ALA A 6 -0.38 -21.82 4.12
N PRO A 7 0.80 -22.20 3.56
CA PRO A 7 2.06 -22.14 4.32
C PRO A 7 2.48 -20.75 4.80
N TRP A 8 1.92 -19.67 4.23
CA TRP A 8 2.22 -18.29 4.62
C TRP A 8 1.19 -17.69 5.57
N GLU A 9 0.21 -18.47 6.03
CA GLU A 9 -0.76 -17.98 7.01
C GLU A 9 -0.05 -17.45 8.27
N GLY A 10 -0.39 -16.23 8.69
CA GLY A 10 0.23 -15.54 9.83
C GLY A 10 1.67 -15.04 9.61
N SER A 11 2.30 -15.32 8.47
CA SER A 11 3.64 -14.83 8.14
C SER A 11 3.66 -13.31 7.98
N LYS A 12 4.81 -12.70 8.28
CA LYS A 12 5.03 -11.26 8.20
C LYS A 12 5.93 -10.90 7.03
N ILE A 13 5.66 -9.78 6.38
CA ILE A 13 6.54 -9.23 5.33
C ILE A 13 7.59 -8.35 6.00
N MET A 14 8.84 -8.81 6.00
CA MET A 14 9.97 -8.15 6.68
C MET A 14 10.81 -7.25 5.76
N VAL A 15 10.33 -6.95 4.56
CA VAL A 15 10.99 -6.02 3.64
C VAL A 15 10.53 -4.59 3.96
N PRO A 16 11.44 -3.60 4.08
CA PRO A 16 11.04 -2.19 4.16
C PRO A 16 10.08 -1.85 3.01
N THR A 17 8.96 -1.20 3.33
CA THR A 17 7.88 -0.99 2.36
C THR A 17 7.32 0.42 2.48
N LYS A 18 7.17 1.13 1.36
CA LYS A 18 6.35 2.35 1.26
C LYS A 18 5.09 2.02 0.45
N PHE A 19 3.92 2.35 0.99
CA PHE A 19 2.63 2.12 0.31
C PHE A 19 2.02 3.46 -0.11
N VAL A 20 1.73 3.59 -1.39
CA VAL A 20 1.19 4.80 -2.01
C VAL A 20 -0.05 4.43 -2.80
N VAL A 21 -1.16 5.16 -2.60
CA VAL A 21 -2.45 4.86 -3.22
C VAL A 21 -3.22 6.14 -3.56
N GLY A 22 -4.04 6.11 -4.61
CA GLY A 22 -4.97 7.20 -4.91
C GLY A 22 -6.21 7.16 -4.00
N ASP A 23 -6.76 8.32 -3.64
CA ASP A 23 -7.97 8.41 -2.82
C ASP A 23 -9.25 7.92 -3.54
N GLU A 24 -9.26 7.99 -4.87
CA GLU A 24 -10.32 7.50 -5.75
C GLU A 24 -10.06 6.07 -6.28
N ASP A 25 -8.97 5.41 -5.85
CA ASP A 25 -8.68 4.03 -6.27
C ASP A 25 -9.80 3.08 -5.83
N ILE A 26 -10.32 2.29 -6.78
CA ILE A 26 -11.38 1.31 -6.54
C ILE A 26 -10.98 0.24 -5.51
N VAL A 27 -9.70 -0.14 -5.46
CA VAL A 27 -9.16 -1.09 -4.47
C VAL A 27 -9.13 -0.45 -3.09
N TYR A 28 -8.72 0.81 -3.01
CA TYR A 28 -8.67 1.56 -1.74
C TYR A 28 -10.06 1.88 -1.18
N THR A 29 -11.05 2.06 -2.05
CA THR A 29 -12.44 2.36 -1.68
C THR A 29 -13.31 1.12 -1.50
N THR A 30 -12.76 -0.08 -1.75
CA THR A 30 -13.45 -1.35 -1.47
C THR A 30 -13.72 -1.49 0.05
N PRO A 31 -14.89 -1.98 0.47
CA PRO A 31 -15.21 -2.15 1.89
C PRO A 31 -14.15 -2.96 2.64
N GLY A 32 -13.69 -2.44 3.78
CA GLY A 32 -12.67 -3.09 4.62
C GLY A 32 -11.22 -2.72 4.28
N ALA A 33 -10.95 -2.13 3.10
CA ALA A 33 -9.59 -1.78 2.70
C ALA A 33 -9.01 -0.66 3.56
N LYS A 34 -9.75 0.44 3.75
CA LYS A 34 -9.30 1.57 4.58
C LYS A 34 -9.13 1.15 6.05
N GLU A 35 -10.04 0.32 6.56
CA GLU A 35 -9.97 -0.22 7.91
C GLU A 35 -8.74 -1.11 8.10
N TYR A 36 -8.38 -1.93 7.10
CA TYR A 36 -7.17 -2.75 7.15
C TYR A 36 -5.89 -1.89 7.10
N ILE A 37 -5.85 -0.97 6.14
CA ILE A 37 -4.69 -0.10 5.85
C ILE A 37 -4.39 0.82 7.04
N HIS A 38 -5.42 1.49 7.58
CA HIS A 38 -5.26 2.51 8.64
C HIS A 38 -5.51 1.97 10.05
N GLY A 39 -6.21 0.85 10.21
CA GLY A 39 -6.56 0.27 11.51
C GLY A 39 -5.44 -0.54 12.17
N GLY A 40 -4.20 -0.41 11.70
CA GLY A 40 -3.01 -1.04 12.29
C GLY A 40 -2.76 -2.49 11.88
N ARG A 41 -3.74 -3.19 11.29
CA ARG A 41 -3.53 -4.58 10.84
C ARG A 41 -2.52 -4.66 9.69
N PHE A 42 -2.56 -3.73 8.74
CA PHE A 42 -1.58 -3.69 7.65
C PHE A 42 -0.14 -3.53 8.18
N LYS A 43 0.08 -2.60 9.12
CA LYS A 43 1.37 -2.42 9.81
C LYS A 43 1.76 -3.64 10.65
N SER A 44 0.80 -4.37 11.22
CA SER A 44 1.06 -5.63 11.93
C SER A 44 1.56 -6.71 10.96
N ASP A 45 1.00 -6.80 9.75
CA ASP A 45 1.39 -7.80 8.74
C ASP A 45 2.67 -7.42 7.98
N VAL A 46 2.95 -6.11 7.87
CA VAL A 46 4.16 -5.53 7.27
C VAL A 46 4.88 -4.64 8.29
N PRO A 47 5.65 -5.21 9.25
CA PRO A 47 6.20 -4.44 10.37
C PRO A 47 7.10 -3.26 9.98
N LEU A 48 7.76 -3.34 8.82
CA LEU A 48 8.63 -2.29 8.28
C LEU A 48 7.94 -1.37 7.27
N LEU A 49 6.60 -1.31 7.29
CA LEU A 49 5.81 -0.36 6.49
C LEU A 49 6.08 1.08 6.97
N GLU A 50 6.54 1.96 6.08
CA GLU A 50 6.63 3.41 6.33
C GLU A 50 5.25 4.06 6.39
N GLU A 51 5.20 5.39 6.49
CA GLU A 51 3.94 6.12 6.43
C GLU A 51 3.18 5.82 5.12
N ILE A 52 1.87 5.62 5.25
CA ILE A 52 0.97 5.39 4.12
C ILE A 52 0.69 6.72 3.43
N ILE A 53 0.91 6.80 2.13
CA ILE A 53 0.65 7.99 1.33
C ILE A 53 -0.66 7.83 0.55
N VAL A 54 -1.57 8.79 0.71
CA VAL A 54 -2.84 8.83 -0.02
C VAL A 54 -2.88 10.07 -0.91
N ILE A 55 -2.74 9.87 -2.22
CA ILE A 55 -2.71 10.96 -3.19
C ILE A 55 -4.13 11.42 -3.49
N GLN A 56 -4.38 12.72 -3.32
CA GLN A 56 -5.72 13.30 -3.49
C GLN A 56 -6.06 13.54 -4.97
N GLY A 57 -7.32 13.27 -5.34
CA GLY A 57 -7.86 13.38 -6.69
C GLY A 57 -7.15 12.48 -7.70
N ALA A 58 -6.70 11.30 -7.27
CA ALA A 58 -6.04 10.31 -8.12
C ALA A 58 -6.73 8.95 -7.96
N GLY A 59 -6.96 8.29 -9.09
CA GLY A 59 -7.60 6.99 -9.18
C GLY A 59 -6.60 5.85 -9.10
N HIS A 60 -6.82 4.83 -9.93
CA HIS A 60 -6.04 3.58 -9.87
C HIS A 60 -4.64 3.70 -10.50
N PHE A 61 -4.47 4.56 -11.51
CA PHE A 61 -3.24 4.61 -12.31
C PHE A 61 -2.33 5.79 -11.87
N ILE A 62 -2.03 5.87 -10.58
CA ILE A 62 -1.28 6.97 -9.96
C ILE A 62 0.09 7.23 -10.61
N SER A 63 0.76 6.21 -11.14
CA SER A 63 2.03 6.36 -11.85
C SER A 63 1.92 7.15 -13.16
N GLN A 64 0.72 7.25 -13.75
CA GLN A 64 0.43 8.07 -14.93
C GLN A 64 -0.25 9.39 -14.56
N GLU A 65 -1.21 9.36 -13.63
CA GLU A 65 -1.98 10.54 -13.21
C GLU A 65 -1.16 11.54 -12.37
N ARG A 66 -0.15 11.04 -11.66
CA ARG A 66 0.70 11.76 -10.69
C ARG A 66 2.17 11.35 -10.84
N ALA A 67 2.63 11.22 -12.10
CA ALA A 67 3.93 10.65 -12.43
C ALA A 67 5.13 11.28 -11.70
N THR A 68 5.17 12.61 -11.58
CA THR A 68 6.25 13.33 -10.88
C THR A 68 6.27 13.01 -9.39
N GLU A 69 5.12 13.15 -8.71
CA GLU A 69 4.96 12.87 -7.27
C GLU A 69 5.32 11.41 -6.95
N ILE A 70 4.89 10.46 -7.79
CA ILE A 70 5.26 9.04 -7.65
C ILE A 70 6.77 8.82 -7.84
N SER A 71 7.37 9.47 -8.83
CA SER A 71 8.82 9.34 -9.08
C SER A 71 9.64 9.89 -7.91
N GLU A 72 9.21 11.01 -7.33
CA GLU A 72 9.83 11.60 -6.13
C GLU A 72 9.72 10.65 -4.94
N HIS A 73 8.53 10.11 -4.65
CA HIS A 73 8.36 9.14 -3.55
C HIS A 73 9.21 7.87 -3.70
N ILE A 74 9.41 7.39 -4.94
CA ILE A 74 10.29 6.25 -5.23
C ILE A 74 11.74 6.62 -4.91
N LEU A 75 12.23 7.74 -5.45
CA LEU A 75 13.61 8.18 -5.24
C LEU A 75 13.90 8.42 -3.75
N ASP A 76 12.99 9.09 -3.03
CA ASP A 76 13.10 9.36 -1.61
C ASP A 76 13.10 8.08 -0.76
N PHE A 77 12.49 6.99 -1.24
CA PHE A 77 12.45 5.72 -0.51
C PHE A 77 13.71 4.87 -0.71
N ILE A 78 14.30 4.89 -1.91
CA ILE A 78 15.41 4.00 -2.28
C ILE A 78 16.80 4.64 -2.12
N SER A 79 16.86 5.95 -1.90
CA SER A 79 18.11 6.71 -1.72
C SER A 79 18.53 6.74 -0.25
#